data_AF-C3XVU4-F1
#
_entry.id   AF-C3XVU4-F1
#
_cell.length_a   1.000
_cell.length_b   1.000
_cell.length_c   1.000
_cell.angle_alpha   90.00
_cell.angle_beta   90.00
_cell.angle_gamma   90.00
#
_symmetry.space_group_name_H-M   'P 1'
#
loop_
_entity.id
_entity.type
_entity.pdbx_description
1 polymer ?
#
loop_
_entity_poly.entity_id
_entity_poly.type
_entity_poly.pdbx_seq_one_letter_code
_entity_poly.pdbx_strand_id
1 'polypeptide(L)'
;MAFLTLGLFLCVLTTGQSIRLGLEHLSTVYLPYRYDNGDAKYKMGKGAAEQVGYDPVNKKVYSVGQPGLLNVIDVSDPRSITLLHYQELPQAGQVTYTDVEYCGGFVALTREHEHKGLPGHVLIYEAYRGTGDMQLVYQAPVGGSPDMLLFTSDCRKLIVANEGKDGGDGNGNFLNPEGSLNIIEFSSDDLPNSATIVKRTVNFRKFDASQDEYAARGVRWVYRGEPGSPNRLSEELEPEYVTLSKDETKAYVGLQENNAVIVVDLTTATAEELYPLGAKYWGDSGLDPSDKDGGIHIESWPIYGLYQPDTVKYVSAGGRELLITSNEGNTRELTVNGVDISDEWRGMDFVANNAIANNVPSLLRDALADETKLGVLRLSNYDGKSASDPTKYEAFYAFGGRGFSIWDAKNLTQIWDSGDQVERAHALYYPSIFNSEYKDEFLHDHPEDTMDETSKKKGPQSESLAVGEAFGKTVIVLGNERTSTLMVYTLDTHNPHAVPEFQTIHRHGRFIPHEDSPDGHPMLLVAGSLSGTVTLYRVINTPL
;
A
#
# COMPACT_ATOMS: atom_id res chain seq x y z
N MET A 1 -47.54 -53.99 -21.81
CA MET A 1 -46.45 -54.22 -20.84
C MET A 1 -45.13 -53.92 -21.55
N ALA A 2 -44.43 -52.90 -21.07
CA ALA A 2 -42.98 -52.61 -21.19
C ALA A 2 -42.81 -51.10 -21.32
N PHE A 3 -42.60 -50.47 -20.17
CA PHE A 3 -42.05 -49.13 -20.05
C PHE A 3 -40.66 -49.10 -20.69
N LEU A 4 -40.39 -48.09 -21.53
CA LEU A 4 -39.04 -47.58 -21.71
C LEU A 4 -39.11 -46.05 -21.60
N THR A 5 -38.89 -45.58 -20.38
CA THR A 5 -38.59 -44.19 -20.04
C THR A 5 -37.28 -43.79 -20.72
N LEU A 6 -37.37 -43.01 -21.80
CA LEU A 6 -36.23 -42.26 -22.31
C LEU A 6 -36.21 -40.91 -21.58
N GLY A 7 -35.31 -40.78 -20.61
CA GLY A 7 -35.06 -39.51 -19.95
C GLY A 7 -34.57 -38.49 -20.97
N LEU A 8 -35.31 -37.38 -21.12
CA LEU A 8 -34.79 -36.18 -21.76
C LEU A 8 -33.63 -35.68 -20.89
N PHE A 9 -32.40 -35.80 -21.36
CA PHE A 9 -31.30 -34.97 -20.89
C PHE A 9 -31.59 -33.54 -21.33
N LEU A 10 -32.14 -32.72 -20.44
CA LEU A 10 -32.13 -31.27 -20.59
C LEU A 10 -30.69 -30.82 -20.30
N CYS A 11 -29.83 -30.89 -21.32
CA CYS A 11 -28.55 -30.22 -21.28
C CYS A 11 -28.84 -28.72 -21.44
N VAL A 12 -29.11 -28.04 -20.33
CA VAL A 12 -29.04 -26.58 -20.28
C VAL A 12 -27.55 -26.24 -20.34
N LEU A 13 -27.01 -26.22 -21.56
CA LEU A 13 -25.80 -25.47 -21.85
C LEU A 13 -26.21 -23.99 -21.75
N THR A 14 -26.24 -23.45 -20.53
CA THR A 14 -25.97 -22.02 -20.40
C THR A 14 -24.53 -21.87 -20.86
N THR A 15 -24.36 -21.44 -22.10
CA THR A 15 -23.14 -20.74 -22.51
C THR A 15 -23.07 -19.50 -21.64
N GLY A 16 -22.60 -19.66 -20.40
CA GLY A 16 -22.08 -18.55 -19.64
C GLY A 16 -20.93 -18.05 -20.48
N GLN A 17 -21.14 -16.97 -21.21
CA GLN A 17 -20.03 -16.20 -21.75
C GLN A 17 -19.09 -16.01 -20.56
N SER A 18 -17.86 -16.48 -20.69
CA SER A 18 -16.82 -16.17 -19.71
C SER A 18 -16.68 -14.65 -19.72
N ILE A 19 -17.27 -14.00 -18.72
CA ILE A 19 -17.27 -12.55 -18.56
C ILE A 19 -15.90 -12.16 -18.06
N ARG A 20 -15.19 -11.31 -18.81
CA ARG A 20 -13.94 -10.69 -18.38
C ARG A 20 -14.26 -9.29 -17.85
N LEU A 21 -13.86 -8.97 -16.63
CA LEU A 21 -14.01 -7.60 -16.13
C LEU A 21 -12.90 -6.70 -16.68
N GLY A 22 -13.26 -5.48 -17.06
CA GLY A 22 -12.31 -4.46 -17.49
C GLY A 22 -12.66 -3.08 -16.96
N LEU A 23 -11.80 -2.11 -17.22
CA LEU A 23 -11.94 -0.71 -16.81
C LEU A 23 -12.18 0.19 -18.03
N GLU A 24 -13.28 0.95 -18.01
CA GLU A 24 -13.60 2.02 -18.97
C GLU A 24 -13.16 3.37 -18.37
N HIS A 25 -12.24 4.09 -19.02
CA HIS A 25 -11.94 5.48 -18.64
C HIS A 25 -13.17 6.37 -18.83
N LEU A 26 -13.52 7.15 -17.82
CA LEU A 26 -14.65 8.09 -17.89
C LEU A 26 -14.17 9.54 -17.98
N SER A 27 -13.31 9.97 -17.06
CA SER A 27 -12.79 11.34 -17.05
C SER A 27 -11.58 11.50 -16.14
N THR A 28 -10.79 12.55 -16.37
CA THR A 28 -9.63 12.93 -15.57
C THR A 28 -9.65 14.43 -15.29
N VAL A 29 -9.28 14.83 -14.07
CA VAL A 29 -9.03 16.22 -13.69
C VAL A 29 -7.58 16.36 -13.24
N TYR A 30 -6.93 17.44 -13.67
CA TYR A 30 -5.60 17.82 -13.19
C TYR A 30 -5.77 18.71 -11.97
N LEU A 31 -4.98 18.43 -10.94
CA LEU A 31 -4.97 19.19 -9.70
C LEU A 31 -3.75 20.11 -9.66
N PRO A 32 -3.93 21.38 -9.26
CA PRO A 32 -2.80 22.26 -9.04
C PRO A 32 -2.03 21.82 -7.81
N TYR A 33 -0.70 22.01 -7.83
CA TYR A 33 0.12 21.79 -6.63
C TYR A 33 0.23 23.07 -5.76
N ARG A 34 -0.13 24.23 -6.34
CA ARG A 34 -0.22 25.53 -5.65
C ARG A 34 -0.98 26.54 -6.52
N TYR A 35 -1.26 27.70 -5.94
CA TYR A 35 -1.76 28.88 -6.64
C TYR A 35 -0.77 30.05 -6.48
N ASP A 36 -0.44 30.72 -7.59
CA ASP A 36 0.36 31.96 -7.56
C ASP A 36 -0.54 33.13 -7.97
N ASN A 37 -0.85 34.04 -7.03
CA ASN A 37 -1.76 35.18 -7.26
C ASN A 37 -3.15 34.80 -7.83
N GLY A 38 -3.67 33.64 -7.44
CA GLY A 38 -4.94 33.09 -7.94
C GLY A 38 -4.83 32.25 -9.21
N ASP A 39 -3.64 32.16 -9.82
CA ASP A 39 -3.41 31.28 -10.96
C ASP A 39 -3.00 29.88 -10.50
N ALA A 40 -3.78 28.87 -10.88
CA ALA A 40 -3.48 27.46 -10.67
C ALA A 40 -2.16 27.07 -11.37
N LYS A 41 -1.26 26.39 -10.65
CA LYS A 41 0.00 25.86 -11.20
C LYS A 41 -0.01 24.33 -11.22
N TYR A 42 0.30 23.78 -12.38
CA TYR A 42 0.34 22.35 -12.64
C TYR A 42 1.75 21.95 -13.01
N LYS A 43 2.26 20.88 -12.39
CA LYS A 43 3.56 20.31 -12.71
C LYS A 43 3.63 18.88 -12.17
N MET A 44 4.16 17.97 -12.99
CA MET A 44 4.44 16.58 -12.61
C MET A 44 5.54 16.52 -11.54
N GLY A 45 5.51 15.52 -10.66
CA GLY A 45 6.51 15.38 -9.59
C GLY A 45 6.40 16.47 -8.51
N LYS A 46 5.17 16.92 -8.22
CA LYS A 46 4.90 17.91 -7.17
C LYS A 46 3.93 17.42 -6.10
N GLY A 47 3.54 16.15 -6.12
CA GLY A 47 2.66 15.56 -5.12
C GLY A 47 1.32 16.29 -5.02
N ALA A 48 0.73 16.70 -6.15
CA ALA A 48 -0.50 17.50 -6.15
C ALA A 48 -1.76 16.71 -5.74
N ALA A 49 -1.68 15.38 -5.76
CA ALA A 49 -2.76 14.45 -5.46
C ALA A 49 -2.20 13.19 -4.81
N GLU A 50 -2.09 13.16 -3.49
CA GLU A 50 -1.53 12.02 -2.75
C GLU A 50 -2.60 10.98 -2.42
N GLN A 51 -3.62 11.42 -1.67
CA GLN A 51 -4.74 10.57 -1.25
C GLN A 51 -6.08 11.20 -1.62
N VAL A 52 -7.12 10.37 -1.58
CA VAL A 52 -8.50 10.75 -1.90
C VAL A 52 -9.52 10.15 -0.92
N GLY A 53 -10.43 11.00 -0.45
CA GLY A 53 -11.63 10.62 0.29
C GLY A 53 -12.89 10.87 -0.52
N TYR A 54 -13.90 10.00 -0.41
CA TYR A 54 -15.14 10.10 -1.20
C TYR A 54 -16.37 10.43 -0.35
N ASP A 55 -17.11 11.46 -0.75
CA ASP A 55 -18.44 11.78 -0.23
C ASP A 55 -19.53 11.18 -1.14
N PRO A 56 -20.11 10.03 -0.78
CA PRO A 56 -21.13 9.38 -1.58
C PRO A 56 -22.48 10.10 -1.55
N VAL A 57 -22.72 10.97 -0.56
CA VAL A 57 -23.99 11.70 -0.39
C VAL A 57 -24.05 12.87 -1.36
N ASN A 58 -22.99 13.68 -1.41
CA ASN A 58 -22.93 14.86 -2.25
C ASN A 58 -22.15 14.65 -3.56
N LYS A 59 -21.68 13.42 -3.80
CA LYS A 59 -20.91 13.04 -5.00
C LYS A 59 -19.69 13.94 -5.20
N LYS A 60 -18.89 14.08 -4.13
CA LYS A 60 -17.64 14.85 -4.14
C LYS A 60 -16.45 13.97 -3.81
N VAL A 61 -15.32 14.27 -4.41
CA VAL A 61 -14.02 13.71 -4.03
C VAL A 61 -13.19 14.81 -3.38
N TYR A 62 -12.61 14.50 -2.23
CA TYR A 62 -11.60 15.30 -1.57
C TYR A 62 -10.24 14.72 -1.92
N SER A 63 -9.31 15.55 -2.39
CA SER A 63 -7.94 15.13 -2.65
C SER A 63 -6.97 16.06 -1.94
N VAL A 64 -6.02 15.49 -1.21
CA VAL A 64 -4.93 16.26 -0.59
C VAL A 64 -3.64 15.94 -1.32
N GLY A 65 -2.85 16.97 -1.61
CA GLY A 65 -1.47 16.81 -2.07
C GLY A 65 -0.47 17.06 -0.94
N GLN A 66 0.72 16.47 -1.06
CA GLN A 66 1.83 16.64 -0.10
C GLN A 66 2.08 18.12 0.25
N PRO A 67 2.03 19.10 -0.69
CA PRO A 67 2.21 20.52 -0.37
C PRO A 67 1.08 21.17 0.46
N GLY A 68 0.03 20.45 0.87
CA GLY A 68 -1.03 20.99 1.73
C GLY A 68 -2.10 21.79 1.00
N LEU A 69 -2.45 21.35 -0.21
CA LEU A 69 -3.61 21.85 -0.95
C LEU A 69 -4.74 20.81 -0.89
N LEU A 70 -5.87 21.17 -0.28
CA LEU A 70 -7.08 20.34 -0.25
C LEU A 70 -8.00 20.74 -1.40
N ASN A 71 -8.19 19.83 -2.34
CA ASN A 71 -9.02 19.99 -3.53
C ASN A 71 -10.38 19.32 -3.34
N VAL A 72 -11.45 19.98 -3.79
CA VAL A 72 -12.82 19.44 -3.78
C VAL A 72 -13.29 19.31 -5.22
N ILE A 73 -13.62 18.09 -5.62
CA ILE A 73 -13.92 17.72 -7.00
C ILE A 73 -15.38 17.25 -7.06
N ASP A 74 -16.16 17.81 -7.98
CA ASP A 74 -17.49 17.30 -8.31
C ASP A 74 -17.36 16.06 -9.17
N VAL A 75 -18.01 14.98 -8.75
CA VAL A 75 -18.11 13.74 -9.50
C VAL A 75 -19.56 13.32 -9.76
N SER A 76 -20.52 14.24 -9.61
CA SER A 76 -21.94 13.99 -9.89
C SER A 76 -22.21 13.58 -11.35
N ASP A 77 -21.41 14.09 -12.30
CA ASP A 77 -21.28 13.53 -13.65
C ASP A 77 -19.88 12.89 -13.82
N PRO A 78 -19.78 11.54 -13.71
CA PRO A 78 -18.52 10.82 -13.87
C PRO A 78 -17.78 11.02 -15.20
N ARG A 79 -18.48 11.44 -16.26
CA ARG A 79 -17.86 11.70 -17.58
C ARG A 79 -17.37 13.14 -17.72
N SER A 80 -17.67 13.99 -16.74
CA SER A 80 -17.32 15.41 -16.76
C SER A 80 -17.02 15.93 -15.34
N ILE A 81 -16.06 15.30 -14.66
CA ILE A 81 -15.64 15.73 -13.33
C ILE A 81 -14.98 17.11 -13.37
N THR A 82 -15.15 17.91 -12.32
CA THR A 82 -14.61 19.27 -12.26
C THR A 82 -14.08 19.64 -10.88
N LEU A 83 -13.01 20.44 -10.83
CA LEU A 83 -12.53 21.03 -9.59
C LEU A 83 -13.48 22.15 -9.15
N LEU A 84 -14.17 21.98 -8.02
CA LEU A 84 -15.12 22.95 -7.47
C LEU A 84 -14.45 24.01 -6.61
N HIS A 85 -13.50 23.57 -5.79
CA HIS A 85 -12.89 24.40 -4.76
C HIS A 85 -11.51 23.87 -4.40
N TYR A 86 -10.68 24.76 -3.88
CA TYR A 86 -9.41 24.43 -3.26
C TYR A 86 -9.28 25.22 -1.96
N GLN A 87 -8.56 24.66 -1.00
CA GLN A 87 -8.22 25.31 0.24
C GLN A 87 -6.74 25.08 0.57
N GLU A 88 -6.01 26.17 0.81
CA GLU A 88 -4.66 26.09 1.37
C GLU A 88 -4.76 25.70 2.85
N LEU A 89 -4.11 24.60 3.20
CA LEU A 89 -4.10 24.09 4.56
C LEU A 89 -3.03 24.80 5.41
N PRO A 90 -3.12 24.75 6.75
CA PRO A 90 -2.11 25.33 7.62
C PRO A 90 -0.70 24.82 7.30
N GLN A 91 0.25 25.73 7.14
CA GLN A 91 1.64 25.41 6.77
C GLN A 91 1.80 24.75 5.39
N ALA A 92 0.88 25.02 4.45
CA ALA A 92 1.03 24.60 3.06
C ALA A 92 2.41 24.99 2.49
N GLY A 93 3.04 24.05 1.78
CA GLY A 93 4.38 24.16 1.22
C GLY A 93 5.53 24.03 2.23
N GLN A 94 5.23 23.84 3.53
CA GLN A 94 6.22 23.72 4.60
C GLN A 94 6.23 22.34 5.27
N VAL A 95 5.08 21.64 5.25
CA VAL A 95 4.90 20.31 5.85
C VAL A 95 4.19 19.38 4.87
N THR A 96 4.32 18.07 5.11
CA THR A 96 3.65 17.03 4.32
C THR A 96 2.26 16.73 4.87
N TYR A 97 1.28 16.65 3.98
CA TYR A 97 -0.01 16.01 4.24
C TYR A 97 -0.02 14.65 3.55
N THR A 98 -0.45 13.62 4.28
CA THR A 98 -0.26 12.21 3.89
C THR A 98 -1.57 11.54 3.50
N ASP A 99 -2.68 11.84 4.21
CA ASP A 99 -3.97 11.20 3.94
C ASP A 99 -5.18 12.11 4.11
N VAL A 100 -6.31 11.73 3.49
CA VAL A 100 -7.61 12.40 3.59
C VAL A 100 -8.77 11.40 3.51
N GLU A 101 -9.68 11.46 4.49
CA GLU A 101 -10.92 10.66 4.49
C GLU A 101 -12.15 11.52 4.74
N TYR A 102 -13.29 11.06 4.20
CA TYR A 102 -14.60 11.65 4.43
C TYR A 102 -15.46 10.75 5.30
N CYS A 103 -16.15 11.31 6.30
CA CYS A 103 -17.22 10.62 7.02
C CYS A 103 -18.21 11.61 7.61
N GLY A 104 -19.52 11.34 7.50
CA GLY A 104 -20.54 12.03 8.29
C GLY A 104 -20.64 13.54 8.06
N GLY A 105 -20.23 14.03 6.89
CA GLY A 105 -20.18 15.47 6.61
C GLY A 105 -18.90 16.16 7.11
N PHE A 106 -17.84 15.39 7.39
CA PHE A 106 -16.53 15.87 7.80
C PHE A 106 -15.43 15.30 6.90
N VAL A 107 -14.32 16.04 6.81
CA VAL A 107 -13.11 15.65 6.09
C VAL A 107 -11.95 15.68 7.08
N ALA A 108 -11.33 14.52 7.33
CA ALA A 108 -10.16 14.40 8.19
C ALA A 108 -8.89 14.30 7.36
N LEU A 109 -7.80 14.87 7.86
CA LEU A 109 -6.48 14.86 7.23
C LEU A 109 -5.38 14.57 8.26
N THR A 110 -4.35 13.86 7.83
CA THR A 110 -3.08 13.70 8.55
C THR A 110 -2.05 14.68 8.03
N ARG A 111 -1.19 15.14 8.94
CA ARG A 111 -0.15 16.11 8.66
C ARG A 111 1.08 15.81 9.49
N GLU A 112 2.22 15.66 8.83
CA GLU A 112 3.50 15.49 9.49
C GLU A 112 3.93 16.75 10.27
N HIS A 113 4.90 16.58 11.17
CA HIS A 113 5.67 17.70 11.68
C HIS A 113 6.76 18.09 10.67
N GLU A 114 7.19 19.36 10.65
CA GLU A 114 8.37 19.81 9.86
C GLU A 114 9.70 19.09 10.25
N HIS A 115 9.66 18.32 11.33
CA HIS A 115 10.79 17.57 11.89
C HIS A 115 10.29 16.15 12.15
N LYS A 116 10.68 15.19 11.30
CA LYS A 116 10.06 13.85 11.24
C LYS A 116 10.05 13.08 12.56
N GLY A 117 11.02 13.33 13.45
CA GLY A 117 11.05 12.71 14.78
C GLY A 117 10.03 13.26 15.79
N LEU A 118 9.23 14.28 15.43
CA LEU A 118 8.27 14.93 16.30
C LEU A 118 6.80 14.59 15.95
N PRO A 119 5.88 14.68 16.93
CA PRO A 119 4.45 14.44 16.72
C PRO A 119 3.81 15.24 15.58
N GLY A 120 3.10 14.54 14.69
CA GLY A 120 2.24 15.14 13.67
C GLY A 120 0.88 15.56 14.23
N HIS A 121 -0.05 15.87 13.34
CA HIS A 121 -1.41 16.30 13.68
C HIS A 121 -2.46 15.60 12.83
N VAL A 122 -3.65 15.44 13.43
CA VAL A 122 -4.90 15.25 12.70
C VAL A 122 -5.66 16.57 12.65
N LEU A 123 -6.28 16.85 11.52
CA LEU A 123 -7.15 18.00 11.29
C LEU A 123 -8.49 17.49 10.77
N ILE A 124 -9.61 18.02 11.28
CA ILE A 124 -10.94 17.68 10.80
C ILE A 124 -11.68 18.97 10.45
N TYR A 125 -12.17 19.01 9.21
CA TYR A 125 -12.92 20.11 8.64
C TYR A 125 -14.38 19.72 8.41
N GLU A 126 -15.30 20.69 8.42
CA GLU A 126 -16.63 20.49 7.84
C GLU A 126 -16.52 20.20 6.34
N ALA A 127 -17.34 19.30 5.81
CA ALA A 127 -17.40 19.04 4.38
C ALA A 127 -17.86 20.29 3.60
N TYR A 128 -17.28 20.46 2.41
CA TYR A 128 -17.57 21.59 1.54
C TYR A 128 -19.07 21.80 1.24
N ARG A 129 -19.59 22.96 1.66
CA ARG A 129 -21.01 23.36 1.53
C ARG A 129 -21.34 24.13 0.25
N GLY A 130 -20.41 24.23 -0.70
CA GLY A 130 -20.64 24.88 -2.00
C GLY A 130 -20.15 26.33 -2.09
N THR A 131 -19.71 26.93 -0.98
CA THR A 131 -19.18 28.31 -0.95
C THR A 131 -18.16 28.49 0.17
N GLY A 132 -17.08 29.22 -0.11
CA GLY A 132 -16.05 29.57 0.88
C GLY A 132 -15.22 28.38 1.37
N ASP A 133 -14.23 28.70 2.21
CA ASP A 133 -13.33 27.71 2.78
C ASP A 133 -14.07 26.82 3.80
N MET A 134 -13.63 25.57 3.92
CA MET A 134 -14.12 24.64 4.92
C MET A 134 -13.62 25.02 6.31
N GLN A 135 -14.51 24.95 7.29
CA GLN A 135 -14.21 25.30 8.68
C GLN A 135 -13.47 24.16 9.38
N LEU A 136 -12.31 24.43 9.98
CA LEU A 136 -11.64 23.51 10.90
C LEU A 136 -12.46 23.38 12.18
N VAL A 137 -12.88 22.16 12.51
CA VAL A 137 -13.72 21.86 13.68
C VAL A 137 -12.98 21.10 14.77
N TYR A 138 -11.91 20.38 14.42
CA TYR A 138 -11.07 19.68 15.38
C TYR A 138 -9.63 19.61 14.91
N GLN A 139 -8.70 19.71 15.86
CA GLN A 139 -7.28 19.49 15.64
C GLN A 139 -6.67 18.89 16.90
N ALA A 140 -5.82 17.88 16.74
CA ALA A 140 -5.08 17.30 17.85
C ALA A 140 -3.71 16.77 17.40
N PRO A 141 -2.70 16.80 18.28
CA PRO A 141 -1.44 16.12 18.03
C PRO A 141 -1.66 14.59 18.04
N VAL A 142 -0.94 13.87 17.19
CA VAL A 142 -0.94 12.40 17.09
C VAL A 142 0.50 11.86 17.24
N GLY A 143 0.81 10.64 16.83
CA GLY A 143 2.18 10.12 16.82
C GLY A 143 3.09 10.82 15.79
N GLY A 144 4.35 10.42 15.76
CA GLY A 144 5.30 10.89 14.73
C GLY A 144 5.00 10.26 13.37
N SER A 145 5.20 11.02 12.30
CA SER A 145 4.93 10.59 10.91
C SER A 145 3.56 9.90 10.75
N PRO A 146 2.44 10.63 10.99
CA PRO A 146 1.12 10.09 10.75
C PRO A 146 0.94 9.85 9.25
N ASP A 147 0.72 8.61 8.86
CA ASP A 147 0.68 8.23 7.45
C ASP A 147 -0.77 8.10 6.98
N MET A 148 -1.51 7.12 7.50
CA MET A 148 -2.92 6.89 7.15
C MET A 148 -3.90 7.24 8.27
N LEU A 149 -5.13 7.58 7.90
CA LEU A 149 -6.29 7.68 8.78
C LEU A 149 -7.51 6.91 8.22
N LEU A 150 -8.37 6.39 9.10
CA LEU A 150 -9.57 5.67 8.70
C LEU A 150 -10.71 5.86 9.71
N PHE A 151 -11.90 6.21 9.22
CA PHE A 151 -13.10 6.27 10.04
C PHE A 151 -13.75 4.89 10.20
N THR A 152 -14.41 4.67 11.33
CA THR A 152 -15.46 3.65 11.42
C THR A 152 -16.67 4.07 10.60
N SER A 153 -17.44 3.11 10.11
CA SER A 153 -18.62 3.30 9.27
C SER A 153 -19.70 4.18 9.89
N ASP A 154 -19.76 4.25 11.23
CA ASP A 154 -20.66 5.13 12.00
C ASP A 154 -20.10 6.53 12.26
N CYS A 155 -18.90 6.84 11.75
CA CYS A 155 -18.15 8.09 11.94
C CYS A 155 -17.84 8.43 13.41
N ARG A 156 -17.98 7.49 14.35
CA ARG A 156 -17.76 7.73 15.78
C ARG A 156 -16.34 7.42 16.25
N LYS A 157 -15.53 6.77 15.43
CA LYS A 157 -14.09 6.62 15.68
C LYS A 157 -13.28 7.00 14.45
N LEU A 158 -12.14 7.64 14.70
CA LEU A 158 -11.08 7.88 13.73
C LEU A 158 -9.81 7.19 14.21
N ILE A 159 -9.28 6.29 13.39
CA ILE A 159 -8.02 5.59 13.64
C ILE A 159 -6.94 6.30 12.82
N VAL A 160 -5.79 6.59 13.43
CA VAL A 160 -4.63 7.21 12.77
C VAL A 160 -3.41 6.32 12.99
N ALA A 161 -2.81 5.84 11.90
CA ALA A 161 -1.51 5.15 11.90
C ALA A 161 -0.38 6.18 11.92
N ASN A 162 0.57 5.95 12.82
CA ASN A 162 1.72 6.82 13.00
C ASN A 162 2.96 5.95 12.92
N GLU A 163 3.68 6.02 11.80
CA GLU A 163 4.88 5.22 11.54
C GLU A 163 5.86 5.34 12.70
N GLY A 164 6.05 6.54 13.23
CA GLY A 164 7.12 6.79 14.18
C GLY A 164 8.50 6.80 13.52
N LYS A 165 8.57 7.07 12.21
CA LYS A 165 9.80 7.14 11.43
C LYS A 165 10.87 8.01 12.10
N ASP A 166 12.12 7.59 11.99
CA ASP A 166 13.24 8.33 12.54
C ASP A 166 13.44 9.70 11.87
N GLY A 167 14.09 10.61 12.59
CA GLY A 167 14.35 11.96 12.12
C GLY A 167 15.02 12.86 13.15
N GLY A 168 15.03 14.17 12.89
CA GLY A 168 15.61 15.17 13.79
C GLY A 168 14.57 15.83 14.73
N ASP A 169 15.03 16.41 15.84
CA ASP A 169 14.22 17.23 16.78
C ASP A 169 14.21 18.74 16.49
N GLY A 170 14.67 19.16 15.30
CA GLY A 170 14.85 20.57 14.92
C GLY A 170 16.17 21.21 15.38
N ASN A 171 16.84 20.62 16.39
CA ASN A 171 18.21 20.97 16.78
C ASN A 171 19.26 20.06 16.11
N GLY A 172 18.81 19.15 15.25
CA GLY A 172 19.64 18.14 14.60
C GLY A 172 19.95 16.92 15.47
N ASN A 173 19.26 16.75 16.62
CA ASN A 173 19.40 15.52 17.39
C ASN A 173 18.57 14.41 16.76
N PHE A 174 19.16 13.24 16.62
CA PHE A 174 18.47 12.03 16.18
C PHE A 174 17.36 11.64 17.16
N LEU A 175 16.18 11.36 16.62
CA LEU A 175 15.00 10.84 17.29
C LEU A 175 14.44 9.69 16.48
N ASN A 176 13.99 8.66 17.17
CA ASN A 176 13.21 7.58 16.60
C ASN A 176 12.02 7.29 17.53
N PRO A 177 10.90 8.00 17.33
CA PRO A 177 9.72 7.81 18.17
C PRO A 177 9.15 6.40 18.01
N GLU A 178 8.40 5.93 19.00
CA GLU A 178 7.70 4.65 18.86
C GLU A 178 6.53 4.80 17.88
N GLY A 179 6.40 3.84 16.95
CA GLY A 179 5.21 3.70 16.13
C GLY A 179 3.97 3.42 17.00
N SER A 180 2.81 3.90 16.55
CA SER A 180 1.57 3.82 17.34
C SER A 180 0.30 4.01 16.52
N LEU A 181 -0.84 3.67 17.12
CA LEU A 181 -2.15 4.13 16.63
C LEU A 181 -2.75 5.14 17.59
N ASN A 182 -3.36 6.18 17.05
CA ASN A 182 -4.32 7.00 17.80
C ASN A 182 -5.74 6.58 17.44
N ILE A 183 -6.57 6.34 18.45
CA ILE A 183 -8.01 6.11 18.32
C ILE A 183 -8.72 7.31 18.93
N ILE A 184 -9.42 8.07 18.10
CA ILE A 184 -10.15 9.27 18.49
C ILE A 184 -11.64 8.95 18.42
N GLU A 185 -12.30 8.98 19.56
CA GLU A 185 -13.70 8.59 19.71
C GLU A 185 -14.57 9.82 19.97
N PHE A 186 -15.69 9.89 19.25
CA PHE A 186 -16.66 10.96 19.31
C PHE A 186 -17.97 10.44 19.91
N SER A 187 -18.59 11.20 20.81
CA SER A 187 -19.86 10.81 21.43
C SER A 187 -21.06 10.94 20.48
N SER A 188 -20.88 11.68 19.38
CA SER A 188 -21.81 11.81 18.25
C SER A 188 -21.06 11.87 16.91
N ASP A 189 -21.77 11.54 15.84
CA ASP A 189 -21.37 11.74 14.43
C ASP A 189 -21.43 13.21 14.02
N ASP A 190 -22.16 14.07 14.75
CA ASP A 190 -22.04 15.54 14.69
C ASP A 190 -20.81 16.02 15.48
N LEU A 191 -19.64 15.97 14.84
CA LEU A 191 -18.35 16.19 15.51
C LEU A 191 -18.23 17.54 16.26
N PRO A 192 -18.68 18.70 15.72
CA PRO A 192 -18.62 19.99 16.39
C PRO A 192 -19.44 20.04 17.69
N ASN A 193 -20.54 19.28 17.76
CA ASN A 193 -21.42 19.20 18.93
C ASN A 193 -21.17 17.96 19.78
N SER A 194 -20.11 17.20 19.50
CA SER A 194 -19.69 16.05 20.29
C SER A 194 -19.34 16.50 21.71
N ALA A 195 -20.17 16.09 22.68
CA ALA A 195 -20.00 16.49 24.08
C ALA A 195 -18.73 15.91 24.72
N THR A 196 -18.12 14.88 24.12
CA THR A 196 -16.90 14.25 24.63
C THR A 196 -16.11 13.67 23.48
N ILE A 197 -14.83 14.06 23.41
CA ILE A 197 -13.84 13.49 22.49
C ILE A 197 -12.79 12.77 23.34
N VAL A 198 -12.62 11.47 23.13
CA VAL A 198 -11.63 10.66 23.84
C VAL A 198 -10.55 10.24 22.87
N LYS A 199 -9.30 10.60 23.15
CA LYS A 199 -8.14 10.11 22.40
C LYS A 199 -7.40 9.06 23.20
N ARG A 200 -7.23 7.87 22.61
CA ARG A 200 -6.44 6.76 23.16
C ARG A 200 -5.25 6.49 22.24
N THR A 201 -4.11 6.12 22.83
CA THR A 201 -2.91 5.73 22.07
C THR A 201 -2.65 4.25 22.29
N VAL A 202 -2.65 3.48 21.21
CA VAL A 202 -2.16 2.10 21.19
C VAL A 202 -0.66 2.14 20.94
N ASN A 203 0.12 1.70 21.93
CA ASN A 203 1.57 1.53 21.80
C ASN A 203 1.92 0.05 21.66
N PHE A 204 3.13 -0.23 21.17
CA PHE A 204 3.58 -1.59 20.86
C PHE A 204 4.59 -2.15 21.86
N ARG A 205 4.86 -1.46 22.97
CA ARG A 205 5.85 -1.84 24.00
C ARG A 205 5.62 -3.23 24.60
N LYS A 206 4.39 -3.76 24.51
CA LYS A 206 4.11 -5.12 24.98
C LYS A 206 4.94 -6.19 24.26
N PHE A 207 5.41 -5.92 23.04
CA PHE A 207 6.22 -6.87 22.26
C PHE A 207 7.70 -6.82 22.63
N ASP A 208 8.19 -5.75 23.27
CA ASP A 208 9.60 -5.58 23.65
C ASP A 208 10.11 -6.75 24.52
N ALA A 209 9.24 -7.27 25.39
CA ALA A 209 9.58 -8.39 26.28
C ALA A 209 9.80 -9.71 25.54
N SER A 210 9.27 -9.86 24.33
CA SER A 210 9.36 -11.05 23.47
C SER A 210 10.00 -10.73 22.11
N GLN A 211 10.73 -9.62 21.98
CA GLN A 211 11.25 -9.16 20.69
C GLN A 211 12.15 -10.18 19.97
N ASP A 212 12.96 -10.93 20.71
CA ASP A 212 13.78 -12.02 20.16
C ASP A 212 12.93 -13.17 19.61
N GLU A 213 11.80 -13.46 20.25
CA GLU A 213 10.84 -14.48 19.78
C GLU A 213 10.15 -14.02 18.50
N TYR A 214 9.71 -12.77 18.42
CA TYR A 214 9.12 -12.20 17.21
C TYR A 214 10.12 -12.14 16.05
N ALA A 215 11.36 -11.74 16.33
CA ALA A 215 12.44 -11.77 15.33
C ALA A 215 12.70 -13.21 14.84
N ALA A 216 12.76 -14.19 15.75
CA ALA A 216 12.92 -15.60 15.39
C ALA A 216 11.73 -16.17 14.60
N ARG A 217 10.52 -15.62 14.78
CA ARG A 217 9.32 -15.96 13.99
C ARG A 217 9.31 -15.28 12.61
N GLY A 218 10.19 -14.29 12.36
CA GLY A 218 10.34 -13.63 11.06
C GLY A 218 9.87 -12.17 11.00
N VAL A 219 9.59 -11.52 12.14
CA VAL A 219 9.37 -10.07 12.17
C VAL A 219 10.71 -9.39 11.97
N ARG A 220 10.81 -8.46 11.03
CA ARG A 220 12.08 -7.76 10.78
C ARG A 220 12.30 -6.71 11.87
N TRP A 221 13.45 -6.82 12.53
CA TRP A 221 13.98 -5.89 13.51
C TRP A 221 15.37 -5.46 13.04
N VAL A 222 15.38 -4.52 12.09
CA VAL A 222 16.47 -4.31 11.13
C VAL A 222 17.70 -3.70 11.82
N TYR A 223 17.54 -2.66 12.62
CA TYR A 223 18.68 -1.92 13.18
C TYR A 223 19.10 -2.37 14.58
N ARG A 224 18.66 -3.56 14.98
CA ARG A 224 19.05 -4.18 16.23
C ARG A 224 20.57 -4.22 16.39
N GLY A 225 21.06 -3.53 17.41
CA GLY A 225 22.46 -3.61 17.83
C GLY A 225 23.40 -2.72 17.01
N GLU A 226 22.88 -1.91 16.09
CA GLU A 226 23.66 -0.84 15.47
C GLU A 226 24.01 0.25 16.51
N PRO A 227 25.24 0.80 16.48
CA PRO A 227 25.62 1.82 17.47
C PRO A 227 24.76 3.10 17.37
N GLY A 228 24.02 3.38 18.44
CA GLY A 228 23.18 4.58 18.52
C GLY A 228 21.83 4.47 17.80
N SER A 229 21.46 3.28 17.33
CA SER A 229 20.15 2.99 16.76
C SER A 229 19.11 2.63 17.84
N PRO A 230 17.82 2.51 17.46
CA PRO A 230 16.78 1.99 18.32
C PRO A 230 17.12 0.60 18.86
N ASN A 231 16.74 0.31 20.11
CA ASN A 231 17.10 -0.97 20.76
C ASN A 231 15.88 -1.77 21.23
N ARG A 232 14.67 -1.26 20.98
CA ARG A 232 13.42 -1.94 21.29
C ARG A 232 12.64 -2.19 20.01
N LEU A 233 12.04 -3.36 19.89
CA LEU A 233 11.19 -3.68 18.74
C LEU A 233 10.10 -2.61 18.54
N SER A 234 9.45 -2.15 19.60
CA SER A 234 8.40 -1.10 19.50
C SER A 234 8.87 0.25 18.95
N GLU A 235 10.17 0.53 18.97
CA GLU A 235 10.75 1.72 18.35
C GLU A 235 10.97 1.50 16.83
N GLU A 236 11.00 0.26 16.34
CA GLU A 236 11.20 -0.06 14.92
C GLU A 236 9.93 -0.57 14.22
N LEU A 237 8.81 -0.75 14.93
CA LEU A 237 7.54 -1.11 14.30
C LEU A 237 6.88 0.14 13.71
N GLU A 238 6.81 0.22 12.38
CA GLU A 238 6.31 1.39 11.64
C GLU A 238 4.92 1.08 11.04
N PRO A 239 3.81 1.51 11.67
CA PRO A 239 2.47 1.32 11.11
C PRO A 239 2.14 2.36 10.06
N GLU A 240 1.79 1.88 8.87
CA GLU A 240 1.50 2.70 7.70
C GLU A 240 0.02 2.61 7.32
N TYR A 241 -0.49 1.38 7.12
CA TYR A 241 -1.86 1.17 6.64
C TYR A 241 -2.77 0.46 7.64
N VAL A 242 -4.05 0.85 7.69
CA VAL A 242 -5.08 0.28 8.58
C VAL A 242 -6.29 -0.21 7.77
N THR A 243 -6.82 -1.37 8.16
CA THR A 243 -8.14 -1.84 7.73
C THR A 243 -8.91 -2.43 8.90
N LEU A 244 -10.24 -2.42 8.84
CA LEU A 244 -11.11 -2.82 9.94
C LEU A 244 -11.77 -4.18 9.69
N SER A 245 -12.00 -4.94 10.75
CA SER A 245 -12.89 -6.10 10.69
C SER A 245 -14.31 -5.68 10.31
N LYS A 246 -15.12 -6.63 9.84
CA LYS A 246 -16.52 -6.37 9.44
C LYS A 246 -17.36 -5.69 10.53
N ASP A 247 -17.12 -6.02 11.79
CA ASP A 247 -17.82 -5.45 12.95
C ASP A 247 -17.09 -4.24 13.55
N GLU A 248 -15.98 -3.81 12.95
CA GLU A 248 -15.14 -2.68 13.34
C GLU A 248 -14.68 -2.72 14.80
N THR A 249 -14.53 -3.94 15.34
CA THR A 249 -13.95 -4.17 16.68
C THR A 249 -12.45 -4.39 16.64
N LYS A 250 -11.91 -4.80 15.48
CA LYS A 250 -10.48 -5.00 15.26
C LYS A 250 -9.96 -4.11 14.14
N ALA A 251 -8.75 -3.62 14.31
CA ALA A 251 -7.92 -3.07 13.25
C ALA A 251 -6.79 -4.03 12.92
N TYR A 252 -6.55 -4.22 11.63
CA TYR A 252 -5.38 -4.90 11.07
C TYR A 252 -4.48 -3.84 10.46
N VAL A 253 -3.23 -3.79 10.91
CA VAL A 253 -2.31 -2.72 10.56
C VAL A 253 -1.06 -3.30 9.90
N GLY A 254 -0.75 -2.80 8.70
CA GLY A 254 0.44 -3.16 7.92
C GLY A 254 1.68 -2.49 8.50
N LEU A 255 2.77 -3.27 8.58
CA LEU A 255 4.10 -2.83 8.98
C LEU A 255 5.08 -3.23 7.86
N GLN A 256 5.21 -2.41 6.82
CA GLN A 256 5.84 -2.79 5.55
C GLN A 256 7.31 -3.18 5.75
N GLU A 257 8.10 -2.33 6.38
CA GLU A 257 9.52 -2.51 6.68
C GLU A 257 9.75 -3.73 7.59
N ASN A 258 8.80 -3.98 8.50
CA ASN A 258 8.87 -5.10 9.45
C ASN A 258 8.39 -6.42 8.85
N ASN A 259 7.85 -6.41 7.61
CA ASN A 259 7.26 -7.57 6.94
C ASN A 259 6.20 -8.27 7.81
N ALA A 260 5.33 -7.48 8.44
CA ALA A 260 4.42 -7.96 9.46
C ALA A 260 3.05 -7.26 9.42
N VAL A 261 2.07 -7.87 10.09
CA VAL A 261 0.76 -7.28 10.38
C VAL A 261 0.52 -7.34 11.88
N ILE A 262 0.04 -6.25 12.45
CA ILE A 262 -0.36 -6.18 13.86
C ILE A 262 -1.89 -6.11 13.96
N VAL A 263 -2.46 -6.90 14.88
CA VAL A 263 -3.90 -6.90 15.19
C VAL A 263 -4.14 -6.07 16.44
N VAL A 264 -5.11 -5.17 16.40
CA VAL A 264 -5.43 -4.23 17.47
C VAL A 264 -6.92 -4.32 17.82
N ASP A 265 -7.22 -4.45 19.10
CA ASP A 265 -8.59 -4.35 19.62
C ASP A 265 -8.94 -2.86 19.81
N LEU A 266 -9.96 -2.40 19.08
CA LEU A 266 -10.44 -1.01 19.11
C LEU A 266 -11.35 -0.72 20.32
N THR A 267 -11.92 -1.74 20.94
CA THR A 267 -12.71 -1.61 22.17
C THR A 267 -11.80 -1.30 23.34
N THR A 268 -10.71 -2.03 23.51
CA THR A 268 -9.76 -1.85 24.61
C THR A 268 -8.63 -0.87 24.29
N ALA A 269 -8.42 -0.54 23.01
CA ALA A 269 -7.27 0.22 22.51
C ALA A 269 -5.94 -0.46 22.86
N THR A 270 -5.82 -1.75 22.53
CA THR A 270 -4.61 -2.53 22.79
C THR A 270 -4.17 -3.33 21.58
N ALA A 271 -2.87 -3.36 21.31
CA ALA A 271 -2.28 -4.34 20.39
C ALA A 271 -2.49 -5.76 20.94
N GLU A 272 -3.02 -6.67 20.14
CA GLU A 272 -3.35 -8.06 20.52
C GLU A 272 -2.24 -9.04 20.14
N GLU A 273 -1.74 -9.00 18.92
CA GLU A 273 -0.72 -9.94 18.42
C GLU A 273 0.00 -9.32 17.20
N LEU A 274 1.25 -9.75 16.99
CA LEU A 274 2.09 -9.34 15.87
C LEU A 274 2.43 -10.57 15.02
N TYR A 275 2.05 -10.54 13.75
CA TYR A 275 2.19 -11.67 12.83
C TYR A 275 3.25 -11.36 11.77
N PRO A 276 4.34 -12.14 11.70
CA PRO A 276 5.24 -12.07 10.56
C PRO A 276 4.59 -12.70 9.33
N LEU A 277 4.89 -12.16 8.14
CA LEU A 277 4.33 -12.67 6.89
C LEU A 277 5.18 -13.76 6.22
N GLY A 278 6.38 -14.04 6.75
CA GLY A 278 7.31 -14.99 6.14
C GLY A 278 7.91 -14.46 4.83
N ALA A 279 8.30 -15.36 3.92
CA ALA A 279 8.93 -14.98 2.66
C ALA A 279 8.48 -15.88 1.51
N LYS A 280 8.44 -15.30 0.30
CA LYS A 280 8.24 -16.02 -0.96
C LYS A 280 9.54 -16.67 -1.40
N TYR A 281 9.51 -17.92 -1.85
CA TYR A 281 10.67 -18.54 -2.48
C TYR A 281 10.60 -18.36 -4.01
N TRP A 282 11.57 -17.65 -4.58
CA TRP A 282 11.64 -17.39 -6.02
C TRP A 282 12.08 -18.60 -6.85
N GLY A 283 12.37 -19.74 -6.22
CA GLY A 283 12.63 -20.99 -6.95
C GLY A 283 11.37 -21.66 -7.48
N ASP A 284 10.19 -21.31 -6.95
CA ASP A 284 8.89 -21.86 -7.35
C ASP A 284 8.11 -20.92 -8.30
N SER A 285 8.66 -19.74 -8.61
CA SER A 285 8.09 -18.72 -9.48
C SER A 285 9.21 -18.06 -10.30
N GLY A 286 8.89 -17.11 -11.17
CA GLY A 286 9.88 -16.31 -11.89
C GLY A 286 10.10 -14.93 -11.26
N LEU A 287 11.33 -14.42 -11.36
CA LEU A 287 11.73 -13.08 -10.97
C LEU A 287 12.60 -12.51 -12.09
N ASP A 288 12.39 -11.24 -12.42
CA ASP A 288 13.34 -10.47 -13.23
C ASP A 288 14.29 -9.65 -12.32
N PRO A 289 15.55 -10.07 -12.14
CA PRO A 289 16.42 -9.53 -11.10
C PRO A 289 17.40 -8.45 -11.57
N SER A 290 17.49 -8.16 -12.87
CA SER A 290 18.53 -7.31 -13.44
C SER A 290 17.98 -6.28 -14.41
N ASP A 291 18.72 -5.19 -14.57
CA ASP A 291 18.54 -4.19 -15.63
C ASP A 291 19.79 -4.14 -16.54
N LYS A 292 20.56 -5.24 -16.60
CA LYS A 292 21.87 -5.35 -17.28
C LYS A 292 21.95 -6.55 -18.23
N ASP A 293 20.91 -7.36 -18.32
CA ASP A 293 20.80 -8.56 -19.15
C ASP A 293 20.24 -8.28 -20.55
N GLY A 294 19.68 -7.09 -20.77
CA GLY A 294 19.26 -6.60 -22.08
C GLY A 294 17.77 -6.74 -22.35
N GLY A 295 16.95 -6.93 -21.31
CA GLY A 295 15.49 -6.87 -21.40
C GLY A 295 14.82 -7.75 -20.36
N ILE A 296 13.60 -8.21 -20.66
CA ILE A 296 12.80 -8.95 -19.69
C ILE A 296 13.30 -10.39 -19.54
N HIS A 297 13.85 -10.75 -18.37
CA HIS A 297 14.42 -12.07 -18.06
C HIS A 297 13.85 -12.69 -16.78
N ILE A 298 12.56 -13.03 -16.82
CA ILE A 298 11.85 -13.69 -15.72
C ILE A 298 12.27 -15.16 -15.58
N GLU A 299 13.09 -15.46 -14.57
CA GLU A 299 13.64 -16.79 -14.28
C GLU A 299 13.48 -17.19 -12.80
N SER A 300 13.58 -18.48 -12.50
CA SER A 300 13.53 -18.97 -11.11
C SER A 300 14.90 -18.88 -10.44
N TRP A 301 14.94 -18.31 -9.24
CA TRP A 301 16.18 -18.10 -8.50
C TRP A 301 16.07 -18.68 -7.08
N PRO A 302 17.11 -19.36 -6.55
CA PRO A 302 17.06 -19.95 -5.21
C PRO A 302 17.30 -18.92 -4.10
N ILE A 303 16.54 -17.82 -4.14
CA ILE A 303 16.52 -16.72 -3.17
C ILE A 303 15.07 -16.50 -2.69
N TYR A 304 14.91 -15.61 -1.72
CA TYR A 304 13.61 -15.29 -1.13
C TYR A 304 13.21 -13.84 -1.42
N GLY A 305 11.91 -13.55 -1.37
CA GLY A 305 11.35 -12.20 -1.39
C GLY A 305 10.55 -11.95 -0.12
N LEU A 306 10.78 -10.82 0.54
CA LEU A 306 10.00 -10.39 1.70
C LEU A 306 8.63 -9.87 1.21
N TYR A 307 7.52 -10.20 1.87
CA TYR A 307 6.21 -9.75 1.41
C TYR A 307 6.03 -8.23 1.54
N GLN A 308 6.36 -7.67 2.71
CA GLN A 308 6.38 -6.22 2.98
C GLN A 308 5.08 -5.52 2.54
N PRO A 309 4.04 -5.62 3.39
CA PRO A 309 2.71 -5.17 3.04
C PRO A 309 2.60 -3.65 3.13
N ASP A 310 2.42 -2.98 2.00
CA ASP A 310 2.11 -1.54 1.97
C ASP A 310 0.62 -1.36 2.33
N THR A 311 -0.27 -1.65 1.39
CA THR A 311 -1.71 -1.61 1.62
C THR A 311 -2.22 -2.93 2.18
N VAL A 312 -3.09 -2.86 3.19
CA VAL A 312 -3.85 -4.00 3.73
C VAL A 312 -5.35 -3.77 3.59
N LYS A 313 -6.10 -4.74 3.04
CA LYS A 313 -7.57 -4.68 2.94
C LYS A 313 -8.22 -5.90 3.56
N TYR A 314 -9.20 -5.67 4.43
CA TYR A 314 -10.08 -6.71 4.97
C TYR A 314 -11.23 -7.00 3.99
N VAL A 315 -11.53 -8.29 3.80
CA VAL A 315 -12.60 -8.76 2.90
C VAL A 315 -13.35 -9.91 3.55
N SER A 316 -14.67 -9.92 3.41
CA SER A 316 -15.49 -11.09 3.73
C SER A 316 -16.01 -11.73 2.45
N ALA A 317 -15.45 -12.89 2.07
CA ALA A 317 -15.80 -13.61 0.84
C ALA A 317 -15.93 -15.12 1.12
N GLY A 318 -16.94 -15.79 0.58
CA GLY A 318 -17.14 -17.23 0.76
C GLY A 318 -17.38 -17.65 2.22
N GLY A 319 -17.87 -16.74 3.08
CA GLY A 319 -18.00 -16.97 4.51
C GLY A 319 -16.66 -16.97 5.28
N ARG A 320 -15.57 -16.54 4.65
CA ARG A 320 -14.25 -16.40 5.24
C ARG A 320 -13.95 -14.92 5.49
N GLU A 321 -13.08 -14.69 6.45
CA GLU A 321 -12.52 -13.37 6.75
C GLU A 321 -11.08 -13.38 6.23
N LEU A 322 -10.79 -12.48 5.30
CA LEU A 322 -9.54 -12.47 4.56
C LEU A 322 -8.86 -11.12 4.73
N LEU A 323 -7.53 -11.13 4.74
CA LEU A 323 -6.74 -9.93 4.49
C LEU A 323 -6.07 -10.07 3.14
N ILE A 324 -6.01 -8.97 2.40
CA ILE A 324 -5.28 -8.85 1.15
C ILE A 324 -4.18 -7.82 1.35
N THR A 325 -2.94 -8.18 1.02
CA THR A 325 -1.77 -7.29 1.16
C THR A 325 -1.13 -7.04 -0.19
N SER A 326 -0.80 -5.79 -0.51
CA SER A 326 0.09 -5.45 -1.63
C SER A 326 1.54 -5.59 -1.18
N ASN A 327 2.30 -6.40 -1.91
CA ASN A 327 3.62 -6.84 -1.51
C ASN A 327 4.70 -5.99 -2.20
N GLU A 328 4.73 -4.70 -1.89
CA GLU A 328 5.49 -3.69 -2.64
C GLU A 328 7.00 -3.80 -2.37
N GLY A 329 7.38 -3.84 -1.09
CA GLY A 329 8.75 -3.80 -0.63
C GLY A 329 9.28 -2.41 -0.34
N ASN A 330 9.75 -2.19 0.90
CA ASN A 330 10.47 -0.99 1.27
C ASN A 330 11.77 -1.29 2.02
N THR A 331 12.77 -0.46 1.80
CA THR A 331 14.07 -0.55 2.47
C THR A 331 14.09 0.43 3.62
N ARG A 332 14.78 0.10 4.70
CA ARG A 332 15.07 1.08 5.75
C ARG A 332 16.40 1.78 5.45
N GLU A 333 16.42 3.08 5.70
CA GLU A 333 17.63 3.90 5.78
C GLU A 333 17.60 4.72 7.06
N LEU A 334 18.74 4.86 7.71
CA LEU A 334 18.87 5.50 9.01
C LEU A 334 20.16 6.31 9.05
N THR A 335 20.11 7.58 9.47
CA THR A 335 21.31 8.39 9.71
C THR A 335 21.52 8.64 11.20
N VAL A 336 22.50 7.96 11.80
CA VAL A 336 22.88 8.17 13.20
C VAL A 336 24.22 8.89 13.27
N ASN A 337 24.25 10.05 13.93
CA ASN A 337 25.49 10.84 14.12
C ASN A 337 26.25 11.14 12.81
N GLY A 338 25.53 11.32 11.70
CA GLY A 338 26.12 11.58 10.37
C GLY A 338 26.67 10.36 9.66
N VAL A 339 26.34 9.15 10.13
CA VAL A 339 26.64 7.89 9.45
C VAL A 339 25.34 7.32 8.89
N ASP A 340 25.29 7.14 7.58
CA ASP A 340 24.17 6.52 6.89
C ASP A 340 24.30 4.99 6.98
N ILE A 341 23.22 4.36 7.44
CA ILE A 341 23.06 2.93 7.58
C ILE A 341 21.91 2.53 6.66
N SER A 342 22.14 1.54 5.80
CA SER A 342 21.16 1.05 4.84
C SER A 342 20.97 -0.45 5.01
N ASP A 343 19.71 -0.88 4.94
CA ASP A 343 19.27 -2.28 4.93
C ASP A 343 19.61 -2.99 3.60
N GLU A 344 20.23 -2.32 2.64
CA GLU A 344 20.38 -2.84 1.28
C GLU A 344 21.85 -3.02 0.86
N TRP A 345 22.15 -4.19 0.26
CA TRP A 345 23.33 -4.43 -0.57
C TRP A 345 22.92 -4.94 -1.96
N ARG A 346 23.79 -4.77 -2.96
CA ARG A 346 23.65 -5.50 -4.24
C ARG A 346 24.17 -6.93 -4.06
N GLY A 347 23.69 -7.87 -4.88
CA GLY A 347 24.21 -9.25 -4.89
C GLY A 347 25.74 -9.33 -4.96
N MET A 348 26.37 -8.51 -5.80
CA MET A 348 27.83 -8.50 -5.95
C MET A 348 28.58 -7.98 -4.71
N ASP A 349 27.93 -7.18 -3.87
CA ASP A 349 28.54 -6.65 -2.65
C ASP A 349 28.75 -7.78 -1.61
N PHE A 350 27.87 -8.79 -1.58
CA PHE A 350 28.10 -10.00 -0.77
C PHE A 350 29.34 -10.77 -1.20
N VAL A 351 29.63 -10.79 -2.51
CA VAL A 351 30.84 -11.42 -3.06
C VAL A 351 32.07 -10.59 -2.70
N ALA A 352 32.03 -9.27 -2.94
CA ALA A 352 33.13 -8.36 -2.69
C ALA A 352 33.54 -8.32 -1.20
N ASN A 353 32.56 -8.38 -0.31
CA ASN A 353 32.78 -8.40 1.14
C ASN A 353 33.13 -9.80 1.69
N ASN A 354 33.25 -10.82 0.84
CA ASN A 354 33.42 -12.21 1.26
C ASN A 354 32.33 -12.61 2.29
N ALA A 355 31.09 -12.20 2.08
CA ALA A 355 29.99 -12.40 3.01
C ALA A 355 29.17 -13.67 2.71
N ILE A 356 29.42 -14.38 1.61
CA ILE A 356 28.66 -15.58 1.25
C ILE A 356 29.24 -16.83 1.94
N ALA A 357 28.43 -17.55 2.72
CA ALA A 357 28.83 -18.77 3.41
C ALA A 357 29.28 -19.87 2.44
N ASN A 358 30.17 -20.78 2.88
CA ASN A 358 30.77 -21.80 2.00
C ASN A 358 29.79 -22.89 1.54
N ASN A 359 28.70 -23.11 2.28
CA ASN A 359 27.62 -24.05 1.96
C ASN A 359 26.65 -23.53 0.90
N VAL A 360 26.68 -22.23 0.56
CA VAL A 360 25.89 -21.67 -0.54
C VAL A 360 26.36 -22.28 -1.87
N PRO A 361 25.45 -22.88 -2.67
CA PRO A 361 25.80 -23.52 -3.94
C PRO A 361 26.58 -22.60 -4.89
N SER A 362 27.54 -23.16 -5.63
CA SER A 362 28.39 -22.38 -6.54
C SER A 362 27.58 -21.64 -7.60
N LEU A 363 26.50 -22.24 -8.13
CA LEU A 363 25.63 -21.59 -9.11
C LEU A 363 24.97 -20.31 -8.57
N LEU A 364 24.53 -20.31 -7.31
CA LEU A 364 23.96 -19.10 -6.68
C LEU A 364 25.05 -18.06 -6.42
N ARG A 365 26.24 -18.48 -5.99
CA ARG A 365 27.39 -17.59 -5.82
C ARG A 365 27.79 -16.93 -7.14
N ASP A 366 27.83 -17.69 -8.23
CA ASP A 366 28.15 -17.21 -9.57
C ASP A 366 27.07 -16.23 -10.06
N ALA A 367 25.79 -16.50 -9.78
CA ALA A 367 24.69 -15.59 -10.11
C ALA A 367 24.74 -14.27 -9.32
N LEU A 368 25.13 -14.31 -8.04
CA LEU A 368 25.35 -13.11 -7.22
C LEU A 368 26.56 -12.29 -7.67
N ALA A 369 27.50 -12.89 -8.40
CA ALA A 369 28.66 -12.19 -8.95
C ALA A 369 28.39 -11.61 -10.37
N ASP A 370 27.27 -11.95 -11.00
CA ASP A 370 26.97 -11.65 -12.39
C ASP A 370 25.92 -10.54 -12.47
N GLU A 371 26.31 -9.38 -13.02
CA GLU A 371 25.42 -8.23 -13.16
C GLU A 371 24.20 -8.53 -14.05
N THR A 372 24.31 -9.47 -14.99
CA THR A 372 23.19 -9.90 -15.85
C THR A 372 22.23 -10.88 -15.15
N LYS A 373 22.43 -11.13 -13.85
CA LYS A 373 21.60 -12.00 -13.01
C LYS A 373 21.33 -11.31 -11.66
N LEU A 374 21.71 -11.92 -10.55
CA LEU A 374 21.45 -11.41 -9.21
C LEU A 374 22.45 -10.33 -8.76
N GLY A 375 23.50 -10.08 -9.52
CA GLY A 375 24.62 -9.23 -9.08
C GLY A 375 24.24 -7.77 -8.81
N VAL A 376 23.25 -7.22 -9.52
CA VAL A 376 22.74 -5.87 -9.29
C VAL A 376 21.47 -5.82 -8.42
N LEU A 377 20.85 -6.97 -8.17
CA LEU A 377 19.62 -7.08 -7.38
C LEU A 377 19.86 -6.58 -5.96
N ARG A 378 18.93 -5.77 -5.47
CA ARG A 378 18.90 -5.23 -4.12
C ARG A 378 18.37 -6.26 -3.13
N LEU A 379 19.19 -6.58 -2.14
CA LEU A 379 18.97 -7.65 -1.17
C LEU A 379 19.23 -7.12 0.24
N SER A 380 18.51 -7.63 1.23
CA SER A 380 18.74 -7.26 2.62
C SER A 380 20.12 -7.72 3.11
N ASN A 381 20.84 -6.81 3.76
CA ASN A 381 22.10 -7.08 4.49
C ASN A 381 21.87 -7.27 6.01
N TYR A 382 20.62 -7.52 6.43
CA TYR A 382 20.27 -7.92 7.79
C TYR A 382 19.65 -9.32 7.85
N ASP A 383 18.95 -9.73 6.80
CA ASP A 383 18.28 -11.03 6.71
C ASP A 383 19.19 -12.12 6.12
N GLY A 384 18.98 -13.38 6.53
CA GLY A 384 19.67 -14.55 5.94
C GLY A 384 21.09 -14.85 6.46
N LYS A 385 21.52 -14.19 7.54
CA LYS A 385 22.79 -14.47 8.24
C LYS A 385 22.86 -15.90 8.76
N SER A 386 24.04 -16.53 8.68
CA SER A 386 24.28 -17.87 9.24
C SER A 386 24.20 -17.82 10.77
N ALA A 387 23.46 -18.75 11.36
CA ALA A 387 23.42 -18.90 12.81
C ALA A 387 24.79 -19.27 13.41
N SER A 388 25.67 -19.91 12.62
CA SER A 388 27.00 -20.36 13.06
C SER A 388 28.12 -19.35 12.83
N ASP A 389 27.96 -18.46 11.85
CA ASP A 389 28.89 -17.37 11.53
C ASP A 389 28.09 -16.15 11.05
N PRO A 390 27.68 -15.25 11.96
CA PRO A 390 26.88 -14.06 11.63
C PRO A 390 27.57 -13.06 10.68
N THR A 391 28.84 -13.27 10.32
CA THR A 391 29.53 -12.50 9.28
C THR A 391 29.25 -13.03 7.88
N LYS A 392 28.55 -14.17 7.78
CA LYS A 392 28.22 -14.86 6.53
C LYS A 392 26.71 -14.97 6.33
N TYR A 393 26.30 -15.09 5.07
CA TYR A 393 24.92 -15.29 4.63
C TYR A 393 24.75 -16.66 3.99
N GLU A 394 23.64 -17.31 4.32
CA GLU A 394 23.22 -18.62 3.79
C GLU A 394 21.96 -18.51 2.93
N ALA A 395 21.18 -17.45 3.12
CA ALA A 395 20.00 -17.11 2.33
C ALA A 395 20.04 -15.62 1.96
N PHE A 396 19.33 -15.26 0.89
CA PHE A 396 19.30 -13.91 0.34
C PHE A 396 17.86 -13.49 0.13
N TYR A 397 17.52 -12.27 0.54
CA TYR A 397 16.15 -11.77 0.58
C TYR A 397 16.05 -10.49 -0.24
N ALA A 398 15.31 -10.54 -1.35
CA ALA A 398 14.90 -9.37 -2.10
C ALA A 398 13.76 -8.64 -1.38
N PHE A 399 13.68 -7.34 -1.59
CA PHE A 399 12.60 -6.50 -1.07
C PHE A 399 11.36 -6.62 -1.95
N GLY A 400 10.21 -6.78 -1.29
CA GLY A 400 8.91 -6.92 -1.94
C GLY A 400 8.63 -8.32 -2.51
N GLY A 401 7.35 -8.68 -2.49
CA GLY A 401 6.83 -9.89 -3.12
C GLY A 401 6.43 -9.69 -4.58
N ARG A 402 6.52 -8.45 -5.10
CA ARG A 402 6.20 -8.06 -6.49
C ARG A 402 4.79 -8.45 -6.94
N GLY A 403 3.82 -8.28 -6.04
CA GLY A 403 2.44 -8.65 -6.31
C GLY A 403 1.55 -8.49 -5.08
N PHE A 404 0.68 -9.46 -4.81
CA PHE A 404 -0.20 -9.41 -3.64
C PHE A 404 -0.48 -10.81 -3.06
N SER A 405 -0.82 -10.84 -1.78
CA SER A 405 -1.12 -12.06 -1.02
C SER A 405 -2.51 -12.00 -0.40
N ILE A 406 -3.11 -13.18 -0.17
CA ILE A 406 -4.34 -13.35 0.60
C ILE A 406 -4.05 -14.20 1.84
N TRP A 407 -4.50 -13.74 2.99
CA TRP A 407 -4.27 -14.32 4.31
C TRP A 407 -5.60 -14.60 5.01
N ASP A 408 -5.64 -15.63 5.86
CA ASP A 408 -6.77 -15.84 6.76
C ASP A 408 -6.72 -14.79 7.88
N ALA A 409 -7.75 -13.95 8.02
CA ALA A 409 -7.71 -12.82 8.94
C ALA A 409 -7.72 -13.24 10.43
N LYS A 410 -7.98 -14.51 10.75
CA LYS A 410 -8.02 -15.00 12.14
C LYS A 410 -6.64 -15.37 12.67
N ASN A 411 -5.77 -15.89 11.81
CA ASN A 411 -4.48 -16.45 12.20
C ASN A 411 -3.32 -16.05 11.30
N LEU A 412 -3.57 -15.25 10.27
CA LEU A 412 -2.60 -14.72 9.30
C LEU A 412 -1.85 -15.83 8.55
N THR A 413 -2.45 -17.01 8.40
CA THR A 413 -1.91 -18.05 7.51
C THR A 413 -2.13 -17.65 6.06
N GLN A 414 -1.08 -17.70 5.23
CA GLN A 414 -1.19 -17.43 3.80
C GLN A 414 -2.08 -18.47 3.12
N ILE A 415 -3.05 -17.99 2.34
CA ILE A 415 -3.98 -18.81 1.56
C ILE A 415 -3.53 -18.88 0.11
N TRP A 416 -3.05 -17.75 -0.41
CA TRP A 416 -2.66 -17.60 -1.81
C TRP A 416 -1.70 -16.42 -1.97
N ASP A 417 -0.82 -16.50 -2.96
CA ASP A 417 0.07 -15.43 -3.41
C ASP A 417 0.06 -15.40 -4.95
N SER A 418 0.22 -14.20 -5.51
CA SER A 418 0.18 -14.01 -6.96
C SER A 418 1.38 -14.60 -7.71
N GLY A 419 2.40 -15.11 -7.02
CA GLY A 419 3.62 -15.62 -7.62
C GLY A 419 4.28 -14.55 -8.48
N ASP A 420 4.50 -14.89 -9.73
CA ASP A 420 5.07 -14.03 -10.78
C ASP A 420 4.02 -13.47 -11.76
N GLN A 421 2.72 -13.60 -11.45
CA GLN A 421 1.63 -13.23 -12.36
C GLN A 421 1.69 -11.75 -12.77
N VAL A 422 2.11 -10.86 -11.86
CA VAL A 422 2.20 -9.42 -12.11
C VAL A 422 3.28 -9.11 -13.15
N GLU A 423 4.50 -9.61 -12.97
CA GLU A 423 5.58 -9.42 -13.95
C GLU A 423 5.26 -10.11 -15.28
N ARG A 424 4.73 -11.34 -15.26
CA ARG A 424 4.32 -12.04 -16.50
C ARG A 424 3.23 -11.27 -17.27
N ALA A 425 2.27 -10.67 -16.57
CA ALA A 425 1.25 -9.86 -17.21
C ALA A 425 1.83 -8.57 -17.81
N HIS A 426 2.72 -7.88 -17.10
CA HIS A 426 3.42 -6.72 -17.67
C HIS A 426 4.23 -7.11 -18.91
N ALA A 427 5.01 -8.19 -18.85
CA ALA A 427 5.79 -8.67 -19.98
C ALA A 427 4.92 -9.02 -21.20
N LEU A 428 3.71 -9.54 -20.97
CA LEU A 428 2.78 -9.90 -22.03
C LEU A 428 2.05 -8.69 -22.64
N TYR A 429 1.54 -7.79 -21.81
CA TYR A 429 0.61 -6.74 -22.24
C TYR A 429 1.26 -5.36 -22.39
N TYR A 430 2.33 -5.09 -21.63
CA TYR A 430 3.02 -3.81 -21.57
C TYR A 430 4.56 -3.95 -21.54
N PRO A 431 5.17 -4.76 -22.43
CA PRO A 431 6.61 -5.04 -22.38
C PRO A 431 7.50 -3.80 -22.54
N SER A 432 7.02 -2.76 -23.25
CA SER A 432 7.79 -1.55 -23.48
C SER A 432 8.01 -0.69 -22.23
N ILE A 433 7.25 -0.94 -21.17
CA ILE A 433 7.33 -0.20 -19.89
C ILE A 433 7.52 -1.17 -18.71
N PHE A 434 7.92 -2.41 -18.99
CA PHE A 434 8.14 -3.42 -17.96
C PHE A 434 9.13 -2.90 -16.92
N ASN A 435 8.75 -2.96 -15.63
CA ASN A 435 9.58 -2.50 -14.50
C ASN A 435 10.28 -1.15 -14.74
N SER A 436 9.60 -0.20 -15.41
CA SER A 436 10.15 1.12 -15.71
C SER A 436 10.43 1.92 -14.44
N GLU A 437 11.34 2.88 -14.45
CA GLU A 437 11.54 3.83 -13.33
C GLU A 437 11.12 5.24 -13.74
N TYR A 438 10.46 5.97 -12.84
CA TYR A 438 10.34 7.42 -13.01
C TYR A 438 11.39 8.12 -12.13
N LYS A 439 12.02 9.16 -12.69
CA LYS A 439 13.05 9.95 -12.01
C LYS A 439 12.73 11.43 -12.07
N ASP A 440 12.57 12.08 -10.91
CA ASP A 440 12.24 13.51 -10.80
C ASP A 440 13.28 14.43 -11.47
N GLU A 441 14.52 14.00 -11.53
CA GLU A 441 15.62 14.73 -12.18
C GLU A 441 15.49 14.72 -13.72
N PHE A 442 14.76 13.76 -14.27
CA PHE A 442 14.60 13.52 -15.70
C PHE A 442 13.13 13.59 -16.12
N LEU A 443 12.49 14.74 -15.89
CA LEU A 443 11.08 15.01 -16.25
C LEU A 443 10.71 14.81 -17.73
N HIS A 444 11.71 14.60 -18.60
CA HIS A 444 11.52 14.34 -20.03
C HIS A 444 11.61 12.87 -20.39
N ASP A 445 12.05 12.01 -19.47
CA ASP A 445 12.11 10.58 -19.70
C ASP A 445 10.68 10.03 -19.76
N HIS A 446 10.44 9.16 -20.73
CA HIS A 446 9.23 8.38 -20.81
C HIS A 446 9.46 7.01 -20.14
N PRO A 447 8.42 6.35 -19.62
CA PRO A 447 8.56 5.00 -19.04
C PRO A 447 9.23 3.98 -19.99
N GLU A 448 9.15 4.20 -21.30
CA GLU A 448 9.83 3.41 -22.32
C GLU A 448 11.36 3.61 -22.33
N ASP A 449 11.84 4.78 -21.93
CA ASP A 449 13.27 5.10 -21.86
C ASP A 449 13.94 4.45 -20.63
N THR A 450 13.14 4.15 -19.61
CA THR A 450 13.58 3.58 -18.33
C THR A 450 13.10 2.15 -18.13
N MET A 451 12.67 1.49 -19.20
CA MET A 451 12.26 0.09 -19.18
C MET A 451 13.32 -0.76 -18.46
N ASP A 452 12.84 -1.64 -17.58
CA ASP A 452 13.61 -2.60 -16.78
C ASP A 452 14.39 -2.04 -15.58
N GLU A 453 14.48 -0.72 -15.41
CA GLU A 453 15.37 -0.11 -14.41
C GLU A 453 15.05 -0.50 -12.95
N THR A 454 13.82 -0.91 -12.66
CA THR A 454 13.39 -1.35 -11.31
C THR A 454 13.45 -2.88 -11.10
N SER A 455 13.80 -3.67 -12.13
CA SER A 455 13.99 -5.13 -12.01
C SER A 455 15.12 -5.48 -11.03
N LYS A 456 16.17 -4.66 -10.98
CA LYS A 456 17.22 -4.77 -9.94
C LYS A 456 16.74 -4.41 -8.52
N LYS A 457 15.53 -3.87 -8.35
CA LYS A 457 14.97 -3.39 -7.07
C LYS A 457 13.73 -4.22 -6.67
N LYS A 458 12.56 -3.59 -6.70
CA LYS A 458 11.26 -4.08 -6.24
C LYS A 458 10.33 -4.43 -7.41
N GLY A 459 10.85 -4.41 -8.64
CA GLY A 459 10.12 -4.66 -9.88
C GLY A 459 8.91 -3.73 -10.02
N PRO A 460 7.69 -4.27 -10.20
CA PRO A 460 6.50 -3.47 -10.51
C PRO A 460 6.08 -2.52 -9.38
N GLN A 461 6.54 -2.72 -8.13
CA GLN A 461 6.11 -1.97 -6.95
C GLN A 461 4.59 -1.95 -6.81
N SER A 462 4.05 -3.14 -6.56
CA SER A 462 2.63 -3.34 -6.28
C SER A 462 2.30 -2.74 -4.92
N GLU A 463 1.76 -1.53 -4.92
CA GLU A 463 1.67 -0.62 -3.77
C GLU A 463 0.23 -0.55 -3.24
N SER A 464 -0.76 -0.39 -4.12
CA SER A 464 -2.13 -0.06 -3.73
C SER A 464 -3.15 -1.16 -4.00
N LEU A 465 -4.15 -1.26 -3.12
CA LEU A 465 -5.31 -2.15 -3.29
C LEU A 465 -6.63 -1.40 -3.16
N ALA A 466 -7.54 -1.53 -4.10
CA ALA A 466 -8.98 -1.39 -3.81
C ALA A 466 -9.68 -2.73 -3.87
N VAL A 467 -10.72 -2.87 -3.05
CA VAL A 467 -11.59 -4.05 -3.07
C VAL A 467 -13.03 -3.60 -2.97
N GLY A 468 -13.91 -4.28 -3.70
CA GLY A 468 -15.35 -4.20 -3.46
C GLY A 468 -16.12 -5.18 -4.34
N GLU A 469 -17.44 -5.14 -4.26
CA GLU A 469 -18.29 -6.11 -4.94
C GLU A 469 -18.78 -5.57 -6.29
N ALA A 470 -18.66 -6.38 -7.34
CA ALA A 470 -19.29 -6.12 -8.62
C ALA A 470 -19.66 -7.42 -9.33
N PHE A 471 -20.82 -7.42 -9.99
CA PHE A 471 -21.29 -8.56 -10.79
C PHE A 471 -21.30 -9.90 -10.04
N GLY A 472 -21.52 -9.89 -8.72
CA GLY A 472 -21.56 -11.07 -7.87
C GLY A 472 -20.17 -11.67 -7.53
N LYS A 473 -19.09 -10.92 -7.75
CA LYS A 473 -17.73 -11.27 -7.36
C LYS A 473 -17.10 -10.15 -6.53
N THR A 474 -16.18 -10.52 -5.65
CA THR A 474 -15.22 -9.57 -5.07
C THR A 474 -14.23 -9.20 -6.16
N VAL A 475 -14.11 -7.91 -6.46
CA VAL A 475 -13.14 -7.34 -7.40
C VAL A 475 -11.95 -6.81 -6.63
N ILE A 476 -10.74 -7.22 -7.04
CA ILE A 476 -9.47 -6.77 -6.47
C ILE A 476 -8.73 -5.92 -7.49
N VAL A 477 -8.64 -4.64 -7.13
CA VAL A 477 -7.90 -3.48 -7.62
C VAL A 477 -6.40 -3.40 -7.32
N LEU A 478 -5.48 -4.13 -7.96
CA LEU A 478 -4.04 -3.98 -7.64
C LEU A 478 -3.41 -2.84 -8.47
N GLY A 479 -2.86 -1.81 -7.82
CA GLY A 479 -2.08 -0.76 -8.48
C GLY A 479 -0.58 -0.99 -8.37
N ASN A 480 0.13 -0.81 -9.49
CA ASN A 480 1.58 -0.86 -9.57
C ASN A 480 2.11 0.55 -9.82
N GLU A 481 2.90 1.07 -8.88
CA GLU A 481 3.30 2.48 -8.84
C GLU A 481 4.10 2.85 -10.09
N ARG A 482 5.18 2.10 -10.35
CA ARG A 482 6.21 2.50 -11.33
C ARG A 482 5.76 2.44 -12.77
N THR A 483 4.92 1.47 -13.11
CA THR A 483 4.35 1.33 -14.45
C THR A 483 3.00 2.04 -14.59
N SER A 484 2.45 2.56 -13.48
CA SER A 484 1.12 3.15 -13.38
C SER A 484 0.01 2.26 -13.96
N THR A 485 0.19 0.93 -13.84
CA THR A 485 -0.79 -0.05 -14.28
C THR A 485 -1.67 -0.48 -13.13
N LEU A 486 -2.89 -0.90 -13.47
CA LEU A 486 -3.75 -1.58 -12.51
C LEU A 486 -4.26 -2.88 -13.06
N MET A 487 -4.24 -3.87 -12.18
CA MET A 487 -4.56 -5.24 -12.49
C MET A 487 -5.83 -5.61 -11.76
N VAL A 488 -6.82 -6.05 -12.52
CA VAL A 488 -8.12 -6.48 -12.01
C VAL A 488 -8.07 -7.98 -11.83
N TYR A 489 -8.34 -8.42 -10.61
CA TYR A 489 -8.60 -9.81 -10.27
C TYR A 489 -10.03 -9.95 -9.75
N THR A 490 -10.58 -11.15 -9.83
CA THR A 490 -11.87 -11.47 -9.19
C THR A 490 -11.75 -12.68 -8.29
N LEU A 491 -12.45 -12.64 -7.17
CA LEU A 491 -12.60 -13.76 -6.24
C LEU A 491 -14.09 -14.13 -6.15
N ASP A 492 -14.42 -15.40 -6.34
CA ASP A 492 -15.80 -15.89 -6.25
C ASP A 492 -16.28 -15.90 -4.78
N THR A 493 -17.26 -15.06 -4.48
CA THR A 493 -17.81 -14.86 -3.13
C THR A 493 -18.66 -16.01 -2.62
N HIS A 494 -19.02 -16.97 -3.47
CA HIS A 494 -19.84 -18.13 -3.09
C HIS A 494 -18.99 -19.39 -2.86
N ASN A 495 -17.70 -19.34 -3.20
CA ASN A 495 -16.79 -20.47 -3.06
C ASN A 495 -15.73 -20.18 -1.99
N PRO A 496 -15.76 -20.87 -0.82
CA PRO A 496 -14.77 -20.67 0.25
C PRO A 496 -13.34 -21.05 -0.16
N HIS A 497 -13.18 -21.81 -1.25
CA HIS A 497 -11.89 -22.23 -1.81
C HIS A 497 -11.54 -21.49 -3.10
N ALA A 498 -12.25 -20.39 -3.43
CA ALA A 498 -11.89 -19.57 -4.57
C ALA A 498 -10.46 -19.03 -4.40
N VAL A 499 -9.75 -19.00 -5.51
CA VAL A 499 -8.48 -18.27 -5.65
C VAL A 499 -8.72 -17.09 -6.60
N PRO A 500 -7.96 -15.99 -6.47
CA PRO A 500 -8.08 -14.87 -7.39
C PRO A 500 -7.86 -15.28 -8.85
N GLU A 501 -8.78 -14.85 -9.71
CA GLU A 501 -8.70 -15.02 -11.16
C GLU A 501 -8.29 -13.69 -11.80
N PHE A 502 -7.13 -13.65 -12.45
CA PHE A 502 -6.72 -12.49 -13.24
C PHE A 502 -7.72 -12.19 -14.36
N GLN A 503 -8.21 -10.96 -14.40
CA GLN A 503 -9.12 -10.47 -15.43
C GLN A 503 -8.31 -9.67 -16.44
N THR A 504 -7.89 -8.46 -16.11
CA THR A 504 -7.26 -7.53 -17.05
C THR A 504 -6.14 -6.76 -16.39
N ILE A 505 -5.25 -6.23 -17.23
CA ILE A 505 -4.31 -5.19 -16.85
C ILE A 505 -4.64 -3.97 -17.69
N HIS A 506 -4.73 -2.84 -17.02
CA HIS A 506 -4.97 -1.53 -17.59
C HIS A 506 -3.81 -0.63 -17.20
N ARG A 507 -3.62 0.44 -17.94
CA ARG A 507 -2.87 1.58 -17.45
C ARG A 507 -3.91 2.63 -17.06
N HIS A 508 -3.86 3.08 -15.80
CA HIS A 508 -4.77 4.01 -15.08
C HIS A 508 -6.10 3.43 -14.46
N GLY A 509 -6.41 3.74 -13.17
CA GLY A 509 -7.63 3.28 -12.40
C GLY A 509 -7.61 2.45 -11.05
N ARG A 510 -8.09 2.91 -9.84
CA ARG A 510 -8.39 2.14 -8.55
C ARG A 510 -9.89 2.18 -8.01
N PHE A 511 -10.52 1.15 -7.40
CA PHE A 511 -12.01 0.86 -7.33
C PHE A 511 -12.93 1.62 -6.34
N ILE A 512 -14.20 1.87 -6.72
CA ILE A 512 -15.38 2.41 -5.98
C ILE A 512 -16.57 1.42 -6.15
N PRO A 513 -17.19 0.89 -5.08
CA PRO A 513 -18.36 0.01 -5.16
C PRO A 513 -19.59 0.62 -5.84
N HIS A 514 -20.49 -0.24 -6.34
CA HIS A 514 -21.68 0.17 -7.10
C HIS A 514 -22.65 1.03 -6.28
N GLU A 515 -22.91 0.67 -5.02
CA GLU A 515 -23.88 1.34 -4.13
C GLU A 515 -23.54 2.82 -3.86
N ASP A 516 -22.25 3.16 -3.87
CA ASP A 516 -21.77 4.51 -3.56
C ASP A 516 -21.55 5.34 -4.83
N SER A 517 -21.51 4.70 -6.00
CA SER A 517 -21.19 5.36 -7.27
C SER A 517 -22.17 6.48 -7.66
N PRO A 518 -21.70 7.58 -8.29
CA PRO A 518 -22.56 8.63 -8.82
C PRO A 518 -23.51 8.18 -9.93
N ASP A 519 -23.13 7.22 -10.77
CA ASP A 519 -23.93 6.77 -11.92
C ASP A 519 -24.66 5.44 -11.70
N GLY A 520 -24.50 4.84 -10.52
CA GLY A 520 -25.05 3.51 -10.21
C GLY A 520 -24.36 2.36 -10.95
N HIS A 521 -23.09 2.51 -11.34
CA HIS A 521 -22.22 1.42 -11.77
C HIS A 521 -20.99 1.33 -10.85
N PRO A 522 -20.40 0.15 -10.61
CA PRO A 522 -19.12 0.10 -9.90
C PRO A 522 -18.09 0.92 -10.66
N MET A 523 -17.45 1.83 -9.95
CA MET A 523 -16.52 2.81 -10.50
C MET A 523 -15.13 2.60 -9.91
N LEU A 524 -14.19 3.47 -10.24
CA LEU A 524 -12.79 3.31 -9.89
C LEU A 524 -12.08 4.69 -9.98
N LEU A 525 -11.83 5.33 -8.81
CA LEU A 525 -11.10 6.58 -8.57
C LEU A 525 -9.58 6.39 -8.32
N VAL A 526 -8.74 7.19 -8.98
CA VAL A 526 -7.27 7.17 -8.86
C VAL A 526 -6.77 8.54 -8.45
N ALA A 527 -5.96 8.61 -7.40
CA ALA A 527 -5.01 9.70 -7.22
C ALA A 527 -3.70 9.33 -7.91
N GLY A 528 -3.20 10.18 -8.80
CA GLY A 528 -1.89 10.00 -9.40
C GLY A 528 -0.93 11.03 -8.83
N SER A 529 -0.25 10.70 -7.72
CA SER A 529 0.71 11.56 -6.98
C SER A 529 1.71 12.24 -7.90
N LEU A 530 2.27 11.47 -8.82
CA LEU A 530 3.22 11.96 -9.79
C LEU A 530 2.59 12.90 -10.82
N SER A 531 1.49 12.46 -11.43
CA SER A 531 0.79 13.19 -12.50
C SER A 531 0.02 14.42 -11.99
N GLY A 532 -0.26 14.49 -10.68
CA GLY A 532 -1.18 15.44 -10.08
C GLY A 532 -2.59 15.33 -10.64
N THR A 533 -3.11 14.10 -10.81
CA THR A 533 -4.45 13.88 -11.39
C THR A 533 -5.36 13.12 -10.46
N VAL A 534 -6.66 13.35 -10.65
CA VAL A 534 -7.71 12.46 -10.17
C VAL A 534 -8.47 11.92 -11.38
N THR A 535 -8.58 10.59 -11.49
CA THR A 535 -9.22 9.94 -12.65
C THR A 535 -10.30 8.95 -12.22
N LEU A 536 -11.44 8.97 -12.92
CA LEU A 536 -12.55 8.03 -12.70
C LEU A 536 -12.69 7.06 -13.88
N TYR A 537 -12.93 5.80 -13.54
CA TYR A 537 -13.21 4.70 -14.44
C TYR A 537 -14.50 4.00 -14.02
N ARG A 538 -15.10 3.26 -14.96
CA ARG A 538 -16.19 2.32 -14.70
C ARG A 538 -15.67 0.89 -14.80
N VAL A 539 -16.09 0.01 -13.91
CA VAL A 539 -15.88 -1.43 -14.07
C VAL A 539 -16.98 -1.98 -14.98
N ILE A 540 -16.56 -2.56 -16.10
CA ILE A 540 -17.43 -3.03 -17.16
C ILE A 540 -17.25 -4.52 -17.41
N ASN A 541 -18.33 -5.17 -17.84
CA ASN A 541 -18.24 -6.48 -18.47
C ASN A 541 -17.73 -6.30 -19.90
N THR A 542 -16.58 -6.90 -20.21
CA THR A 542 -16.07 -6.96 -21.58
C THR A 542 -16.46 -8.31 -22.21
N PRO A 543 -17.10 -8.31 -23.40
CA PRO A 543 -17.20 -9.52 -24.21
C PRO A 543 -15.78 -9.98 -24.60
N LEU A 544 -15.54 -11.30 -24.56
CA LEU A 544 -14.28 -11.90 -24.99
C LEU A 544 -13.94 -11.63 -26.46
#